data_AF-A0A2X4TDT0-F1
#
_entry.id   AF-A0A2X4TDT0-F1
#
_cell.length_a   1.000
_cell.length_b   1.000
_cell.length_c   1.000
_cell.angle_alpha   90.00
_cell.angle_beta   90.00
_cell.angle_gamma   90.00
#
_symmetry.space_group_name_H-M   'P 1'
#
loop_
_entity.id
_entity.type
_entity.pdbx_description
1 polymer ?
#
loop_
_entity_poly.entity_id
_entity_poly.type
_entity_poly.pdbx_seq_one_letter_code
_entity_poly.pdbx_strand_id
1 'polypeptide(L)'
;MTDAHMPPHQQGSHHGDTRLIRHAYGEGEKYVPLVLRAQALWDELSAHNEEPIFVRSGVVNLGPADSAFLANVARSAQQRQLNVERLDATALMTRWPEIRVPDNYIGCLKLIPVSCAAN
;
A
#
# COMPACT_ATOMS: atom_id res chain seq x y z
N MET A 1 17.35 23.19 -10.41
CA MET A 1 17.45 22.18 -9.34
C MET A 1 18.90 22.15 -8.88
N THR A 2 19.15 22.25 -7.58
CA THR A 2 20.48 22.13 -6.97
C THR A 2 20.48 20.92 -6.05
N ASP A 3 21.53 20.11 -6.11
CA ASP A 3 21.72 18.93 -5.26
C ASP A 3 23.18 18.83 -4.83
N ALA A 4 23.45 18.23 -3.67
CA ALA A 4 24.81 18.03 -3.15
C ALA A 4 25.54 16.88 -3.87
N HIS A 5 24.79 16.01 -4.56
CA HIS A 5 25.29 14.88 -5.33
C HIS A 5 24.58 14.82 -6.71
N MET A 6 24.69 13.69 -7.41
CA MET A 6 24.08 13.47 -8.74
C MET A 6 22.86 12.53 -8.63
N PRO A 7 21.61 13.03 -8.61
CA PRO A 7 20.44 12.17 -8.59
C PRO A 7 20.32 11.26 -9.84
N PRO A 8 19.92 9.99 -9.69
CA PRO A 8 19.73 9.26 -8.44
C PRO A 8 21.06 8.79 -7.81
N HIS A 9 21.22 8.98 -6.50
CA HIS A 9 22.44 8.65 -5.72
C HIS A 9 22.16 7.89 -4.41
N GLN A 10 23.21 7.43 -3.70
CA GLN A 10 23.10 6.59 -2.49
C GLN A 10 23.14 7.35 -1.15
N GLN A 11 23.53 8.61 -1.18
CA GLN A 11 23.73 9.45 0.02
C GLN A 11 22.43 10.00 0.62
N GLY A 12 21.31 9.94 -0.12
CA GLY A 12 19.99 10.38 0.32
C GLY A 12 19.09 9.22 0.78
N SER A 13 17.80 9.48 1.02
CA SER A 13 16.84 8.46 1.50
C SER A 13 15.96 7.84 0.41
N HIS A 14 16.27 8.07 -0.87
CA HIS A 14 15.52 7.53 -2.02
C HIS A 14 16.19 6.29 -2.66
N HIS A 15 17.39 5.91 -2.23
CA HIS A 15 18.13 4.76 -2.78
C HIS A 15 17.55 3.40 -2.40
N GLY A 16 18.03 2.31 -3.02
CA GLY A 16 17.38 1.00 -2.94
C GLY A 16 16.17 0.92 -3.87
N ASP A 17 15.75 -0.30 -4.20
CA ASP A 17 14.97 -0.50 -5.44
C ASP A 17 13.51 -0.06 -5.35
N THR A 18 12.85 -0.28 -4.21
CA THR A 18 11.39 -0.13 -4.11
C THR A 18 10.96 0.74 -2.92
N ARG A 19 9.76 1.30 -3.03
CA ARG A 19 9.08 2.07 -1.98
C ARG A 19 7.61 1.66 -1.89
N LEU A 20 7.10 1.54 -0.66
CA LEU A 20 5.72 1.16 -0.42
C LEU A 20 4.80 2.39 -0.45
N ILE A 21 3.67 2.26 -1.13
CA ILE A 21 2.57 3.23 -1.09
C ILE A 21 1.31 2.53 -0.56
N ARG A 22 0.65 3.14 0.44
CA ARG A 22 -0.60 2.65 1.06
C ARG A 22 -1.69 3.70 0.94
N HIS A 23 -2.95 3.29 0.91
CA HIS A 23 -4.08 4.22 0.81
C HIS A 23 -4.86 4.30 2.12
N ALA A 24 -5.18 3.14 2.69
CA ALA A 24 -5.70 3.06 4.05
C ALA A 24 -4.55 3.27 5.03
N TYR A 25 -4.39 4.52 5.49
CA TYR A 25 -3.26 4.96 6.30
C TYR A 25 -3.53 4.74 7.79
N GLY A 26 -2.73 3.89 8.44
CA GLY A 26 -2.85 3.64 9.88
C GLY A 26 -2.32 4.79 10.75
N GLU A 27 -1.45 5.61 10.17
CA GLU A 27 -0.87 6.81 10.79
C GLU A 27 -1.85 7.99 10.88
N GLY A 28 -2.97 7.91 10.15
CA GLY A 28 -4.08 8.85 10.28
C GLY A 28 -4.78 9.20 8.97
N GLU A 29 -6.10 9.40 9.06
CA GLU A 29 -6.99 9.69 7.92
C GLU A 29 -6.58 10.94 7.12
N LYS A 30 -5.96 11.93 7.79
CA LYS A 30 -5.53 13.19 7.18
C LYS A 30 -4.60 13.00 5.97
N TYR A 31 -3.91 11.87 5.87
CA TYR A 31 -3.02 11.56 4.75
C TYR A 31 -3.73 10.94 3.53
N VAL A 32 -4.94 10.40 3.71
CA VAL A 32 -5.66 9.69 2.63
C VAL A 32 -5.90 10.56 1.38
N PRO A 33 -6.37 11.82 1.47
CA PRO A 33 -6.56 12.63 0.26
C PRO A 33 -5.24 12.95 -0.45
N LEU A 34 -4.14 13.12 0.30
CA LEU A 34 -2.83 13.38 -0.26
C LEU A 34 -2.30 12.17 -1.03
N VAL A 35 -2.40 10.97 -0.46
CA VAL A 35 -1.91 9.76 -1.12
C VAL A 35 -2.78 9.34 -2.29
N LEU A 36 -4.08 9.64 -2.29
CA LEU A 36 -4.95 9.44 -3.46
C LEU A 36 -4.52 10.34 -4.62
N ARG A 37 -4.19 11.62 -4.36
CA ARG A 37 -3.64 12.48 -5.41
C ARG A 37 -2.25 12.01 -5.86
N ALA A 38 -1.41 11.57 -4.92
CA ALA A 38 -0.10 11.02 -5.25
C ALA A 38 -0.22 9.78 -6.15
N GLN A 39 -1.18 8.89 -5.89
CA GLN A 39 -1.42 7.71 -6.75
C GLN A 39 -1.77 8.11 -8.18
N ALA A 40 -2.65 9.10 -8.37
CA ALA A 40 -2.98 9.60 -9.70
C ALA A 40 -1.73 10.15 -10.42
N LEU A 41 -0.87 10.88 -9.72
CA LEU A 41 0.39 11.38 -10.28
C LEU A 41 1.40 10.26 -10.58
N TRP A 42 1.45 9.20 -9.78
CA TRP A 42 2.27 8.02 -10.07
C TRP A 42 1.77 7.26 -11.29
N ASP A 43 0.45 7.17 -11.47
CA ASP A 43 -0.15 6.56 -12.67
C ASP A 43 0.16 7.39 -13.92
N GLU A 44 0.02 8.73 -13.84
CA GLU A 44 0.40 9.67 -14.90
C GLU A 44 1.90 9.54 -15.25
N LEU A 45 2.79 9.49 -14.25
CA LEU A 45 4.23 9.35 -14.46
C LEU A 45 4.61 7.99 -15.06
N SER A 46 3.97 6.92 -14.61
CA SER A 46 4.21 5.57 -15.14
C SER A 46 3.85 5.49 -16.61
N ALA A 47 2.81 6.21 -17.07
CA ALA A 47 2.41 6.24 -18.47
C ALA A 47 3.45 6.90 -19.41
N HIS A 48 4.42 7.65 -18.88
CA HIS A 48 5.52 8.24 -19.64
C HIS A 48 6.73 7.32 -19.81
N ASN A 49 6.73 6.14 -19.21
CA ASN A 49 7.87 5.22 -19.19
C ASN A 49 7.47 3.84 -19.74
N GLU A 50 8.41 3.16 -20.39
CA GLU A 50 8.19 1.78 -20.87
C GLU A 50 8.13 0.78 -19.71
N GLU A 51 8.96 0.99 -18.69
CA GLU A 51 8.91 0.23 -17.45
C GLU A 51 7.94 0.87 -16.44
N PRO A 52 7.09 0.07 -15.77
CA PRO A 52 6.13 0.59 -14.81
C PRO A 52 6.84 1.11 -13.55
N ILE A 53 6.77 2.42 -13.32
CA ILE A 53 7.27 3.04 -12.09
C ILE A 53 6.44 2.59 -10.88
N PHE A 54 5.14 2.39 -11.05
CA PHE A 54 4.26 1.88 -10.00
C PHE A 54 3.73 0.48 -10.32
N VAL A 55 4.09 -0.49 -9.46
CA VAL A 55 3.59 -1.87 -9.55
C VAL A 55 2.43 -2.08 -8.58
N ARG A 56 1.29 -2.50 -9.12
CA ARG A 56 0.04 -2.79 -8.39
C ARG A 56 0.07 -4.16 -7.71
N SER A 57 1.02 -4.39 -6.80
CA SER A 57 1.14 -5.67 -6.07
C SER A 57 0.05 -5.92 -5.02
N GLY A 58 -0.58 -4.85 -4.52
CA GLY A 58 -1.43 -4.91 -3.34
C GLY A 58 -0.62 -4.81 -2.05
N VAL A 59 -1.27 -4.41 -0.96
CA VAL A 59 -0.63 -4.31 0.36
C VAL A 59 -1.53 -4.93 1.41
N VAL A 60 -1.00 -5.90 2.13
CA VAL A 60 -1.63 -6.50 3.31
C VAL A 60 -0.99 -5.96 4.58
N ASN A 61 -1.81 -5.40 5.47
CA ASN A 61 -1.39 -5.00 6.81
C ASN A 61 -1.71 -6.15 7.77
N LEU A 62 -0.74 -6.60 8.56
CA LEU A 62 -0.87 -7.73 9.48
C LEU A 62 -0.62 -7.28 10.92
N GLY A 63 -1.35 -7.85 11.87
CA GLY A 63 -1.18 -7.55 13.29
C GLY A 63 -2.28 -8.17 14.16
N PRO A 64 -2.14 -8.08 15.49
CA PRO A 64 -3.16 -8.59 16.40
C PRO A 64 -4.47 -7.81 16.25
N ALA A 65 -5.59 -8.47 16.54
CA ALA A 65 -6.93 -7.92 16.33
C ALA A 65 -7.21 -6.60 17.08
N ASP A 66 -6.49 -6.34 18.17
CA ASP A 66 -6.59 -5.14 19.02
C ASP A 66 -5.59 -4.03 18.65
N SER A 67 -4.85 -4.18 17.54
CA SER A 67 -3.89 -3.19 17.06
C SER A 67 -4.56 -1.85 16.73
N ALA A 68 -4.13 -0.79 17.41
CA ALA A 68 -4.57 0.58 17.14
C ALA A 68 -4.26 1.01 15.69
N PHE A 69 -3.15 0.53 15.12
CA PHE A 69 -2.79 0.79 13.72
C PHE A 69 -3.81 0.18 12.76
N LEU A 70 -4.18 -1.10 12.95
CA LEU A 70 -5.15 -1.77 12.09
C LEU A 70 -6.56 -1.20 12.27
N ALA A 71 -6.91 -0.78 13.49
CA ALA A 71 -8.15 -0.05 13.74
C ALA A 71 -8.21 1.26 12.92
N ASN A 72 -7.10 1.99 12.82
CA ASN A 72 -7.01 3.20 12.00
C ASN A 72 -7.03 2.91 10.50
N VAL A 73 -6.40 1.82 10.04
CA VAL A 73 -6.48 1.34 8.64
C VAL A 73 -7.94 1.07 8.27
N ALA A 74 -8.66 0.30 9.07
CA ALA A 74 -10.07 -0.02 8.84
C ALA A 74 -10.95 1.23 8.85
N ARG A 75 -10.76 2.13 9.83
CA ARG A 75 -11.52 3.39 9.92
C ARG A 75 -11.28 4.28 8.70
N SER A 76 -10.02 4.48 8.32
CA SER A 76 -9.66 5.28 7.14
C SER A 76 -10.24 4.70 5.86
N ALA A 77 -10.25 3.37 5.74
CA ALA A 77 -10.86 2.70 4.60
C ALA A 77 -12.37 2.94 4.52
N GLN A 78 -13.09 2.79 5.64
CA GLN A 78 -14.54 3.02 5.69
C GLN A 78 -14.90 4.48 5.35
N GLN A 79 -14.24 5.46 5.97
CA GLN A 79 -14.54 6.88 5.77
C GLN A 79 -14.29 7.33 4.33
N ARG A 80 -13.33 6.72 3.65
CA ARG A 80 -12.92 7.06 2.28
C ARG A 80 -13.38 6.07 1.23
N GLN A 81 -14.26 5.13 1.62
CA GLN A 81 -14.81 4.09 0.75
C GLN A 81 -13.72 3.34 -0.03
N LEU A 82 -12.58 3.09 0.63
CA LEU A 82 -11.48 2.35 0.03
C LEU A 82 -11.80 0.86 0.03
N ASN A 83 -11.45 0.18 -1.06
CA ASN A 83 -11.64 -1.25 -1.19
C ASN A 83 -10.63 -2.01 -0.32
N VAL A 84 -10.97 -2.26 0.93
CA VAL A 84 -10.15 -3.01 1.89
C VAL A 84 -10.91 -4.25 2.34
N GLU A 85 -10.29 -5.40 2.13
CA GLU A 85 -10.77 -6.70 2.58
C GLU A 85 -10.15 -7.02 3.94
N ARG A 86 -10.99 -7.44 4.90
CA ARG A 86 -10.54 -7.91 6.20
C ARG A 86 -10.49 -9.43 6.19
N LEU A 87 -9.36 -9.99 6.60
CA LEU A 87 -9.10 -11.43 6.66
C LEU A 87 -8.76 -11.82 8.11
N ASP A 88 -9.24 -12.98 8.56
CA ASP A 88 -8.75 -13.60 9.80
C ASP A 88 -7.46 -14.39 9.54
N ALA A 89 -6.84 -14.91 10.60
CA ALA A 89 -5.60 -15.68 10.52
C ALA A 89 -5.72 -16.89 9.57
N THR A 90 -6.83 -17.63 9.62
CA THR A 90 -7.04 -18.80 8.78
C THR A 90 -7.13 -18.40 7.31
N ALA A 91 -7.97 -17.42 6.96
CA ALA A 91 -8.14 -16.93 5.60
C ALA A 91 -6.83 -16.35 5.03
N LEU A 92 -6.04 -15.65 5.85
CA LEU A 92 -4.71 -15.16 5.48
C LEU A 92 -3.78 -16.30 5.06
N MET A 93 -3.65 -17.32 5.91
CA MET A 93 -2.74 -18.45 5.68
C MET A 93 -3.24 -19.39 4.56
N THR A 94 -4.55 -19.43 4.31
CA THR A 94 -5.12 -20.11 3.13
C THR A 94 -4.81 -19.35 1.84
N ARG A 95 -4.92 -18.01 1.85
CA ARG A 95 -4.71 -17.18 0.66
C ARG A 95 -3.23 -17.04 0.30
N TRP A 96 -2.36 -16.95 1.30
CA TRP A 96 -0.90 -16.89 1.15
C TRP A 96 -0.25 -17.98 2.00
N PRO A 97 -0.06 -19.19 1.45
CA PRO A 97 0.50 -20.35 2.15
C PRO A 97 1.91 -20.18 2.71
N GLU A 98 2.61 -19.12 2.37
CA GLU A 98 3.96 -18.76 2.80
C GLU A 98 3.93 -17.86 4.04
N ILE A 99 2.79 -17.22 4.32
CA ILE A 99 2.58 -16.39 5.50
C ILE A 99 2.12 -17.27 6.66
N ARG A 100 2.71 -17.07 7.83
CA ARG A 100 2.29 -17.69 9.10
C ARG A 100 2.07 -16.60 10.14
N VAL A 101 0.90 -16.60 10.76
CA VAL A 101 0.52 -15.64 11.81
C VAL A 101 -0.14 -16.36 12.98
N PRO A 102 -0.07 -15.82 14.21
CA PRO A 102 -0.84 -16.33 15.33
C PRO A 102 -2.36 -16.26 15.09
N ASP A 103 -3.14 -17.11 15.75
CA ASP A 103 -4.60 -17.19 15.54
C ASP A 103 -5.35 -15.89 15.85
N ASN A 104 -4.81 -15.04 16.73
CA ASN A 104 -5.39 -13.75 17.10
C ASN A 104 -5.04 -12.61 16.13
N TYR A 105 -4.34 -12.89 15.02
CA TYR A 105 -4.01 -11.91 14.01
C TYR A 105 -5.15 -11.71 13.01
N ILE A 106 -5.20 -10.50 12.46
CA ILE A 106 -6.04 -10.15 11.33
C ILE A 106 -5.20 -9.50 10.23
N GLY A 107 -5.75 -9.54 9.03
CA GLY A 107 -5.22 -8.89 7.85
C GLY A 107 -6.16 -7.81 7.32
N CYS A 108 -5.61 -6.68 6.89
CA CYS A 108 -6.32 -5.69 6.10
C CYS A 108 -5.63 -5.53 4.74
N LEU A 109 -6.20 -6.16 3.71
CA LEU A 109 -5.71 -6.13 2.34
C LEU A 109 -6.38 -4.99 1.58
N LYS A 110 -5.61 -4.04 1.04
CA LYS A 110 -6.15 -3.13 0.03
C LYS A 110 -6.28 -3.89 -1.29
N LEU A 111 -7.51 -4.11 -1.73
CA LEU A 111 -7.80 -4.62 -3.06
C LEU A 111 -7.51 -3.51 -4.07
N ILE A 112 -6.70 -3.85 -5.07
CA ILE A 112 -6.51 -3.00 -6.22
C ILE A 112 -7.62 -3.39 -7.21
N PRO A 113 -8.43 -2.43 -7.70
CA PRO A 113 -9.36 -2.77 -8.77
C PRO A 113 -8.53 -3.35 -9.90
N VAL A 114 -8.89 -4.56 -10.30
CA VAL A 114 -8.42 -5.13 -11.56
C VAL A 114 -8.95 -4.17 -12.62
N SER A 115 -8.13 -3.20 -13.03
CA SER A 115 -8.31 -2.70 -14.38
C SER A 115 -8.16 -3.95 -15.22
N CYS A 116 -9.26 -4.41 -15.83
CA CYS A 116 -9.18 -5.35 -16.94
C CYS A 116 -7.95 -4.95 -17.73
N ALA A 117 -6.96 -5.84 -17.82
CA ALA A 117 -5.85 -5.64 -18.71
C ALA A 117 -6.47 -5.25 -20.05
N ALA A 118 -6.30 -3.97 -20.42
CA ALA A 118 -6.74 -3.47 -21.69
C ALA A 118 -5.79 -4.08 -22.71
N ASN A 119 -6.32 -5.08 -23.43
CA ASN A 119 -5.80 -5.77 -24.61
C ASN A 119 -4.38 -6.34 -24.59
#